data_AF-A0A2D4JK35-F1
#
_entry.id   AF-A0A2D4JK35-F1
#
_cell.length_a   1.000
_cell.length_b   1.000
_cell.length_c   1.000
_cell.angle_alpha   90.00
_cell.angle_beta   90.00
_cell.angle_gamma   90.00
#
_symmetry.space_group_name_H-M   'P 1'
#
loop_
_entity.id
_entity.type
_entity.pdbx_description
1 polymer ?
#
loop_
_entity_poly.entity_id
_entity_poly.type
_entity_poly.pdbx_seq_one_letter_code
_entity_poly.pdbx_strand_id
1 'polypeptide(L)'
;IETGFSKQLILFATFDEVKSHSPLVKGLKLTSCYEDFELKKLLLNMLTVLAKDLCSVQLLHEGKVILALFNYLKPNEKGGALGMSAAQYEELQLLAIATLATMAPLLIEDYMLCQGNTRLLLFLEWCVSNDPFFTQGNSFHGTGGRGTKLAQMRFSLRVLNPIVSLGDDAVNVDLCDQGAIHQL
;
A
#
# COMPACT_ATOMS: atom_id res chain seq x y z
N ILE A 1 2.41 -23.58 11.71
CA ILE A 1 2.03 -22.80 10.50
C ILE A 1 2.76 -23.42 9.32
N GLU A 2 2.05 -23.76 8.25
CA GLU A 2 2.65 -24.29 7.03
C GLU A 2 3.35 -23.14 6.29
N THR A 3 4.61 -22.89 6.65
CA THR A 3 5.40 -21.73 6.20
C THR A 3 5.55 -21.66 4.67
N GLY A 4 5.52 -22.82 4.00
CA GLY A 4 5.60 -22.90 2.54
C GLY A 4 4.43 -22.24 1.83
N PHE A 5 3.19 -22.43 2.30
CA PHE A 5 2.01 -21.86 1.66
C PHE A 5 1.94 -20.34 1.88
N SER A 6 2.19 -19.86 3.09
CA SER A 6 2.26 -18.42 3.38
C SER A 6 3.30 -17.72 2.50
N LYS A 7 4.47 -18.32 2.28
CA LYS A 7 5.51 -17.77 1.40
C LYS A 7 5.05 -17.66 -0.06
N GLN A 8 4.30 -18.63 -0.56
CA GLN A 8 3.72 -18.59 -1.91
C GLN A 8 2.64 -17.51 -2.03
N LEU A 9 1.75 -17.39 -1.03
CA LEU A 9 0.73 -16.33 -1.01
C LEU A 9 1.35 -14.94 -1.02
N ILE A 10 2.40 -14.73 -0.22
CA ILE A 10 3.14 -13.46 -0.19
C ILE A 10 3.80 -13.19 -1.54
N LEU A 11 4.43 -14.20 -2.15
CA LEU A 11 4.98 -14.09 -3.51
C LEU A 11 3.92 -13.65 -4.52
N PHE A 12 2.74 -14.27 -4.53
CA PHE A 12 1.65 -13.88 -5.43
C PHE A 12 1.08 -12.50 -5.11
N ALA A 13 1.14 -12.07 -3.85
CA ALA A 13 0.69 -10.74 -3.48
C ALA A 13 1.62 -9.63 -3.97
N THR A 14 2.94 -9.90 -4.12
CA THR A 14 3.95 -8.87 -4.39
C THR A 14 4.65 -8.96 -5.75
N PHE A 15 4.45 -10.02 -6.54
CA PHE A 15 5.26 -10.26 -7.75
C PHE A 15 5.14 -9.20 -8.85
N ASP A 16 4.00 -8.50 -8.92
CA ASP A 16 3.79 -7.47 -9.95
C ASP A 16 4.58 -6.20 -9.60
N GLU A 17 4.74 -5.94 -8.30
CA GLU A 17 5.43 -4.78 -7.75
C GLU A 17 6.92 -5.03 -7.46
N VAL A 18 7.27 -6.28 -7.18
CA VAL A 18 8.61 -6.71 -6.74
C VAL A 18 9.11 -7.81 -7.66
N LYS A 19 10.19 -7.51 -8.39
CA LYS A 19 10.84 -8.48 -9.28
C LYS A 19 11.19 -9.75 -8.51
N SER A 20 10.71 -10.89 -9.02
CA SER A 20 10.97 -12.21 -8.46
C SER A 20 11.59 -13.13 -9.51
N HIS A 21 12.54 -13.95 -9.08
CA HIS A 21 13.14 -15.01 -9.88
C HIS A 21 12.42 -16.35 -9.72
N SER A 22 11.32 -16.39 -8.96
CA SER A 22 10.59 -17.63 -8.70
C SER A 22 9.98 -18.17 -10.00
N PRO A 23 10.15 -19.47 -10.30
CA PRO A 23 9.54 -20.08 -11.48
C PRO A 23 8.01 -20.06 -11.42
N LEU A 24 7.40 -19.95 -10.23
CA LEU A 24 5.95 -19.92 -10.03
C LEU A 24 5.28 -18.68 -10.63
N VAL A 25 6.01 -17.57 -10.72
CA VAL A 25 5.50 -16.31 -11.30
C VAL A 25 6.11 -16.04 -12.67
N LYS A 26 6.98 -16.94 -13.17
CA LYS A 26 7.59 -16.82 -14.49
C LYS A 26 6.51 -17.03 -15.56
N GLY A 27 6.10 -15.94 -16.20
CA GLY A 27 5.06 -15.96 -17.23
C GLY A 27 3.64 -15.74 -16.67
N LEU A 28 3.48 -15.60 -15.36
CA LEU A 28 2.24 -15.11 -14.77
C LEU A 28 2.12 -13.61 -15.08
N LYS A 29 1.00 -13.22 -15.69
CA LYS A 29 0.66 -11.81 -15.95
C LYS A 29 -0.74 -11.56 -15.44
N LEU A 30 -0.91 -10.54 -14.61
CA LEU A 30 -2.22 -9.98 -14.37
C LEU A 30 -2.58 -9.16 -15.61
N THR A 31 -3.52 -9.66 -16.39
CA THR A 31 -4.04 -9.04 -17.61
C THR A 31 -4.97 -7.87 -17.34
N SER A 32 -5.14 -7.49 -16.07
CA SER A 32 -6.04 -6.44 -15.60
C SER A 32 -7.52 -6.73 -15.93
N CYS A 33 -7.88 -8.00 -16.15
CA CYS A 33 -9.28 -8.39 -16.22
C CYS A 33 -9.93 -8.30 -14.84
N TYR A 34 -11.25 -8.47 -14.79
CA TYR A 34 -12.00 -8.33 -13.54
C TYR A 34 -11.56 -9.37 -12.50
N GLU A 35 -11.29 -10.60 -12.92
CA GLU A 35 -10.82 -11.69 -12.07
C GLU A 35 -9.45 -11.38 -11.46
N ASP A 36 -8.53 -10.79 -12.24
CA ASP A 36 -7.21 -10.38 -11.75
C ASP A 36 -7.32 -9.28 -10.69
N PHE A 37 -8.26 -8.34 -10.89
CA PHE A 37 -8.57 -7.29 -9.91
C PHE A 37 -9.10 -7.88 -8.59
N GLU A 38 -10.08 -8.79 -8.65
CA GLU A 38 -10.61 -9.47 -7.46
C GLU A 38 -9.55 -10.33 -6.76
N LEU A 39 -8.71 -11.04 -7.53
CA LEU A 39 -7.59 -11.81 -7.00
C LEU A 39 -6.61 -10.90 -6.25
N LYS A 40 -6.25 -9.74 -6.83
CA LYS A 40 -5.34 -8.80 -6.18
C LYS A 40 -5.91 -8.26 -4.88
N LYS A 41 -7.22 -7.94 -4.83
CA LYS A 41 -7.90 -7.56 -3.59
C LYS A 41 -7.85 -8.66 -2.53
N LEU A 42 -8.10 -9.91 -2.93
CA LEU A 42 -8.03 -11.05 -2.01
C LEU A 42 -6.61 -11.19 -1.44
N LEU A 43 -5.59 -11.10 -2.28
CA LEU A 43 -4.18 -11.21 -1.86
C LEU A 43 -3.79 -10.10 -0.89
N LEU A 44 -4.16 -8.85 -1.15
CA LEU A 44 -3.90 -7.72 -0.23
C LEU A 44 -4.59 -7.90 1.12
N ASN A 45 -5.82 -8.41 1.14
CA ASN A 45 -6.52 -8.74 2.38
C ASN A 45 -5.86 -9.91 3.11
N MET A 46 -5.40 -10.95 2.41
CA MET A 46 -4.71 -12.08 3.02
C MET A 46 -3.41 -11.66 3.71
N LEU A 47 -2.69 -10.67 3.18
CA LEU A 47 -1.54 -10.10 3.88
C LEU A 47 -1.95 -9.60 5.28
N THR A 48 -3.05 -8.86 5.42
CA THR A 48 -3.52 -8.39 6.75
C THR A 48 -3.86 -9.52 7.71
N VAL A 49 -4.29 -10.68 7.19
CA VAL A 49 -4.54 -11.88 8.01
C VAL A 49 -3.22 -12.49 8.47
N LEU A 50 -2.24 -12.62 7.58
CA LEU A 50 -0.90 -13.12 7.91
C LEU A 50 -0.19 -12.23 8.94
N ALA A 51 -0.37 -10.91 8.88
CA ALA A 51 0.20 -9.97 9.85
C ALA A 51 -0.27 -10.17 11.30
N LYS A 52 -1.40 -10.87 11.51
CA LYS A 52 -1.87 -11.20 12.87
C LYS A 52 -1.06 -12.30 13.53
N ASP A 53 -0.30 -13.06 12.74
CA ASP A 53 0.60 -14.10 13.22
C ASP A 53 2.05 -13.60 13.17
N LEU A 54 2.65 -13.37 14.33
CA LEU A 54 4.03 -12.88 14.44
C LEU A 54 5.05 -13.81 13.77
N CYS A 55 4.75 -15.11 13.68
CA CYS A 55 5.62 -16.07 12.98
C CYS A 55 5.70 -15.78 11.47
N SER A 56 4.70 -15.08 10.92
CA SER A 56 4.63 -14.73 9.50
C SER A 56 5.34 -13.40 9.18
N VAL A 57 5.73 -12.60 10.19
CA VAL A 57 6.39 -11.29 9.99
C VAL A 57 7.70 -11.42 9.20
N GLN A 58 8.53 -12.42 9.53
CA GLN A 58 9.76 -12.70 8.78
C GLN A 58 9.49 -13.01 7.30
N LEU A 59 8.40 -13.72 7.00
CA LEU A 59 8.02 -14.02 5.62
C LEU A 59 7.53 -12.77 4.89
N LEU A 60 6.83 -11.87 5.58
CA LEU A 60 6.36 -10.59 5.03
C LEU A 60 7.55 -9.66 4.70
N HIS A 61 8.56 -9.64 5.58
CA HIS A 61 9.85 -8.97 5.34
C HIS A 61 10.56 -9.55 4.10
N GLU A 62 10.78 -10.86 4.06
CA GLU A 62 11.42 -11.56 2.92
C GLU A 62 10.68 -11.30 1.60
N GLY A 63 9.34 -11.22 1.68
CA GLY A 63 8.46 -10.94 0.55
C GLY A 63 8.45 -9.49 0.08
N LYS A 64 9.17 -8.59 0.77
CA LYS A 64 9.25 -7.14 0.50
C LYS A 64 7.87 -6.49 0.43
N VAL A 65 6.97 -6.89 1.34
CA VAL A 65 5.57 -6.45 1.33
C VAL A 65 5.45 -4.93 1.45
N ILE A 66 6.26 -4.28 2.29
CA ILE A 66 6.24 -2.82 2.44
C ILE A 66 6.58 -2.13 1.11
N LEU A 67 7.65 -2.55 0.43
CA LEU A 67 8.02 -2.02 -0.88
C LEU A 67 6.90 -2.22 -1.91
N ALA A 68 6.27 -3.40 -1.92
CA ALA A 68 5.16 -3.71 -2.82
C ALA A 68 3.98 -2.77 -2.59
N LEU A 69 3.56 -2.56 -1.34
CA LEU A 69 2.45 -1.67 -0.98
C LEU A 69 2.74 -0.22 -1.35
N PHE A 70 3.99 0.25 -1.19
CA PHE A 70 4.37 1.59 -1.59
C PHE A 70 4.25 1.87 -3.09
N ASN A 71 4.21 0.85 -3.96
CA ASN A 71 3.96 1.07 -5.40
C ASN A 71 2.55 1.60 -5.71
N TYR A 72 1.63 1.52 -4.73
CA TYR A 72 0.29 2.07 -4.83
C TYR A 72 0.18 3.51 -4.31
N LEU A 73 1.17 4.02 -3.57
CA LEU A 73 1.19 5.38 -3.04
C LEU A 73 1.70 6.37 -4.09
N LYS A 74 0.93 6.52 -5.16
CA LYS A 74 1.20 7.46 -6.24
C LYS A 74 -0.10 8.02 -6.83
N PRO A 75 -0.10 9.25 -7.36
CA PRO A 75 -1.25 9.78 -8.07
C PRO A 75 -1.72 8.83 -9.18
N ASN A 76 -3.04 8.68 -9.32
CA ASN A 76 -3.61 7.99 -10.50
C ASN A 76 -3.53 8.95 -11.69
N GLU A 77 -2.43 8.90 -12.44
CA GLU A 77 -2.27 9.70 -13.65
C GLU A 77 -3.26 9.24 -14.73
N LYS A 78 -3.73 10.20 -15.55
CA LYS A 78 -4.64 9.95 -16.67
C LYS A 78 -4.04 8.87 -17.59
N GLY A 79 -4.60 7.66 -17.54
CA GLY A 79 -4.16 6.52 -18.35
C GLY A 79 -4.28 5.17 -17.66
N GLY A 80 -4.34 5.13 -16.32
CA GLY A 80 -4.36 3.89 -15.55
C GLY A 80 -3.08 3.06 -15.76
N ALA A 81 -2.83 2.09 -14.88
CA ALA A 81 -1.91 1.02 -15.25
C ALA A 81 -2.52 0.26 -16.45
N LEU A 82 -1.72 -0.05 -17.47
CA LEU A 82 -2.16 -0.68 -18.73
C LEU A 82 -3.20 -1.79 -18.47
N GLY A 83 -4.48 -1.51 -18.77
CA GLY A 83 -5.58 -2.46 -18.68
C GLY A 83 -6.54 -2.31 -17.49
N MET A 84 -6.19 -1.58 -16.42
CA MET A 84 -7.12 -1.33 -15.29
C MET A 84 -7.89 -0.03 -15.45
N SER A 85 -9.18 -0.05 -15.08
CA SER A 85 -9.96 1.19 -14.96
C SER A 85 -9.46 2.06 -13.80
N ALA A 86 -9.70 3.37 -13.90
CA ALA A 86 -9.34 4.31 -12.83
C ALA A 86 -10.00 3.96 -11.48
N ALA A 87 -11.23 3.43 -11.51
CA ALA A 87 -11.96 3.01 -10.31
C ALA A 87 -11.33 1.77 -9.65
N GLN A 88 -10.94 0.77 -10.44
CA GLN A 88 -10.26 -0.42 -9.93
C GLN A 88 -8.90 -0.06 -9.31
N TYR A 89 -8.13 0.81 -9.98
CA TYR A 89 -6.86 1.27 -9.43
C TYR A 89 -7.07 2.03 -8.11
N GLU A 90 -8.06 2.91 -8.04
CA GLU A 90 -8.38 3.65 -6.83
C GLU A 90 -8.76 2.73 -5.66
N GLU A 91 -9.56 1.68 -5.93
CA GLU A 91 -9.93 0.68 -4.92
C GLU A 91 -8.72 -0.12 -4.43
N LEU A 92 -7.86 -0.59 -5.34
CA LEU A 92 -6.61 -1.28 -4.97
C LEU A 92 -5.66 -0.35 -4.21
N GLN A 93 -5.56 0.92 -4.60
CA GLN A 93 -4.75 1.90 -3.91
C GLN A 93 -5.20 2.08 -2.46
N LEU A 94 -6.49 2.30 -2.22
CA LEU A 94 -7.02 2.46 -0.87
C LEU A 94 -6.84 1.19 -0.03
N LEU A 95 -7.05 0.02 -0.64
CA LEU A 95 -6.80 -1.26 0.03
C LEU A 95 -5.32 -1.44 0.37
N ALA A 96 -4.40 -1.09 -0.53
CA ALA A 96 -2.97 -1.16 -0.28
C ALA A 96 -2.53 -0.21 0.85
N ILE A 97 -3.06 1.02 0.90
CA ILE A 97 -2.78 1.97 2.00
C ILE A 97 -3.36 1.43 3.32
N ALA A 98 -4.56 0.83 3.29
CA ALA A 98 -5.14 0.18 4.47
C ALA A 98 -4.29 -0.99 4.98
N THR A 99 -3.81 -1.84 4.07
CA THR A 99 -2.89 -2.93 4.38
C THR A 99 -1.56 -2.39 4.93
N LEU A 100 -1.03 -1.31 4.35
CA LEU A 100 0.19 -0.65 4.82
C LEU A 100 0.05 -0.15 6.26
N ALA A 101 -1.11 0.38 6.66
CA ALA A 101 -1.34 0.83 8.04
C ALA A 101 -1.24 -0.33 9.06
N THR A 102 -1.51 -1.55 8.63
CA THR A 102 -1.34 -2.76 9.46
C THR A 102 0.12 -3.25 9.45
N MET A 103 0.79 -3.16 8.30
CA MET A 103 2.11 -3.76 8.07
C MET A 103 3.26 -2.88 8.55
N ALA A 104 3.20 -1.58 8.29
CA ALA A 104 4.28 -0.64 8.57
C ALA A 104 4.75 -0.68 10.04
N PRO A 105 3.88 -0.69 11.07
CA PRO A 105 4.36 -0.78 12.44
C PRO A 105 5.01 -2.13 12.79
N LEU A 106 4.66 -3.22 12.07
CA LEU A 106 5.26 -4.55 12.27
C LEU A 106 6.61 -4.69 11.56
N LEU A 107 6.83 -3.90 10.52
CA LEU A 107 7.98 -3.95 9.61
C LEU A 107 8.63 -2.57 9.52
N ILE A 108 8.92 -1.97 10.68
CA ILE A 108 9.34 -0.57 10.74
C ILE A 108 10.69 -0.33 10.04
N GLU A 109 11.61 -1.29 10.12
CA GLU A 109 12.89 -1.23 9.42
C GLU A 109 12.69 -1.18 7.90
N ASP A 110 11.80 -2.03 7.35
CA ASP A 110 11.46 -2.02 5.93
C ASP A 110 10.78 -0.71 5.51
N TYR A 111 9.93 -0.16 6.37
CA TYR A 111 9.27 1.12 6.16
C TYR A 111 10.29 2.25 6.04
N MET A 112 11.27 2.31 6.95
CA MET A 112 12.34 3.33 6.91
C MET A 112 13.28 3.12 5.72
N LEU A 113 13.64 1.88 5.39
CA LEU A 113 14.42 1.54 4.18
C LEU A 113 13.71 1.97 2.90
N CYS A 114 12.38 1.95 2.90
CA CYS A 114 11.56 2.41 1.78
C CYS A 114 11.31 3.92 1.78
N GLN A 115 11.92 4.70 2.68
CA GLN A 115 11.67 6.14 2.87
C GLN A 115 10.18 6.43 3.12
N GLY A 116 9.56 5.65 4.01
CA GLY A 116 8.12 5.63 4.18
C GLY A 116 7.50 6.98 4.53
N ASN A 117 8.14 7.75 5.42
CA ASN A 117 7.68 9.10 5.78
C ASN A 117 7.66 10.02 4.56
N THR A 118 8.75 10.09 3.81
CA THR A 118 8.85 10.93 2.60
C THR A 118 7.77 10.58 1.59
N ARG A 119 7.55 9.28 1.33
CA ARG A 119 6.51 8.83 0.39
C ARG A 119 5.11 9.19 0.86
N LEU A 120 4.82 9.02 2.16
CA LEU A 120 3.53 9.39 2.74
C LEU A 120 3.29 10.91 2.72
N LEU A 121 4.29 11.71 3.07
CA LEU A 121 4.19 13.17 3.08
C LEU A 121 3.99 13.72 1.66
N LEU A 122 4.75 13.24 0.67
CA LEU A 122 4.53 13.61 -0.75
C LEU A 122 3.14 13.20 -1.24
N PHE A 123 2.65 12.03 -0.82
CA PHE A 123 1.32 11.57 -1.20
C PHE A 123 0.21 12.40 -0.50
N LEU A 124 0.43 12.83 0.74
CA LEU A 124 -0.45 13.75 1.47
C LEU A 124 -0.47 15.14 0.84
N GLU A 125 0.68 15.66 0.44
CA GLU A 125 0.81 16.92 -0.31
C GLU A 125 -0.04 16.85 -1.60
N TRP A 126 0.07 15.74 -2.34
CA TRP A 126 -0.81 15.50 -3.48
C TRP A 126 -2.30 15.44 -3.10
N CYS A 127 -2.64 14.83 -1.97
CA CYS A 127 -4.04 14.77 -1.51
C CYS A 127 -4.65 16.14 -1.20
N VAL A 128 -3.85 17.09 -0.67
CA VAL A 128 -4.31 18.45 -0.33
C VAL A 128 -4.19 19.43 -1.51
N SER A 129 -3.42 19.09 -2.54
CA SER A 129 -3.30 19.92 -3.73
C SER A 129 -4.63 20.10 -4.47
N ASN A 130 -4.80 21.28 -5.08
CA ASN A 130 -5.96 21.64 -5.91
C ASN A 130 -5.94 20.97 -7.31
N ASP A 131 -5.03 20.04 -7.55
CA ASP A 131 -4.90 19.40 -8.86
C ASP A 131 -6.20 18.65 -9.25
N PRO A 132 -6.67 18.80 -10.50
CA PRO A 132 -7.89 18.15 -10.96
C PRO A 132 -7.82 16.65 -10.76
N PHE A 133 -8.73 16.11 -9.95
CA PHE A 133 -8.81 14.68 -9.69
C PHE A 133 -10.15 14.11 -10.18
N PHE A 134 -10.09 13.40 -11.31
CA PHE A 134 -11.26 12.84 -11.98
C PHE A 134 -11.57 11.42 -11.46
N THR A 135 -11.73 11.28 -10.15
CA THR A 135 -12.15 10.01 -9.52
C THR A 135 -13.59 9.66 -9.90
N GLN A 136 -13.80 8.37 -10.21
CA GLN A 136 -15.10 7.80 -10.55
C GLN A 136 -15.88 7.36 -9.29
N GLY A 137 -15.29 7.52 -8.10
CA GLY A 137 -15.73 6.93 -6.85
C GLY A 137 -15.16 5.53 -6.68
N ASN A 138 -14.89 5.17 -5.43
CA ASN A 138 -14.48 3.83 -5.03
C ASN A 138 -15.65 3.13 -4.31
N SER A 139 -15.79 1.82 -4.51
CA SER A 139 -16.73 1.00 -3.74
C SER A 139 -16.18 0.64 -2.36
N PHE A 140 -14.91 0.93 -2.11
CA PHE A 140 -14.23 0.63 -0.85
C PHE A 140 -14.70 1.56 0.28
N HIS A 141 -15.51 1.02 1.19
CA HIS A 141 -16.15 1.74 2.30
C HIS A 141 -17.17 2.82 1.92
N GLY A 142 -17.51 3.00 0.63
CA GLY A 142 -18.68 3.78 0.16
C GLY A 142 -18.77 5.24 0.64
N THR A 143 -17.67 5.81 1.17
CA THR A 143 -17.66 7.09 1.90
C THR A 143 -16.74 8.13 1.24
N GLY A 144 -16.16 7.83 0.09
CA GLY A 144 -15.39 8.75 -0.75
C GLY A 144 -16.28 9.40 -1.81
N GLY A 145 -16.51 10.70 -1.69
CA GLY A 145 -17.23 11.45 -2.74
C GLY A 145 -16.43 11.47 -4.05
N ARG A 146 -17.15 11.40 -5.18
CA ARG A 146 -16.55 11.60 -6.52
C ARG A 146 -15.85 12.95 -6.59
N GLY A 147 -14.78 13.03 -7.37
CA GLY A 147 -13.94 14.22 -7.52
C GLY A 147 -13.03 14.59 -6.33
N THR A 148 -12.88 13.77 -5.28
CA THR A 148 -12.10 14.14 -4.08
C THR A 148 -10.99 13.14 -3.73
N LYS A 149 -9.90 13.63 -3.12
CA LYS A 149 -8.78 12.81 -2.62
C LYS A 149 -8.91 12.51 -1.10
N LEU A 150 -10.09 12.73 -0.53
CA LEU A 150 -10.32 12.69 0.92
C LEU A 150 -10.14 11.28 1.51
N ALA A 151 -10.52 10.25 0.75
CA ALA A 151 -10.29 8.87 1.18
C ALA A 151 -8.79 8.58 1.27
N GLN A 152 -8.02 8.93 0.24
CA GLN A 152 -6.58 8.76 0.17
C GLN A 152 -5.88 9.49 1.33
N MET A 153 -6.29 10.73 1.61
CA MET A 153 -5.79 11.48 2.77
C MET A 153 -6.07 10.76 4.10
N ARG A 154 -7.33 10.37 4.35
CA ARG A 154 -7.74 9.67 5.58
C ARG A 154 -6.98 8.36 5.78
N PHE A 155 -6.83 7.57 4.72
CA PHE A 155 -6.10 6.29 4.80
C PHE A 155 -4.60 6.52 5.02
N SER A 156 -4.01 7.56 4.43
CA SER A 156 -2.60 7.92 4.67
C SER A 156 -2.36 8.35 6.12
N LEU A 157 -3.25 9.16 6.70
CA LEU A 157 -3.21 9.50 8.13
C LEU A 157 -3.38 8.26 9.02
N ARG A 158 -4.21 7.30 8.60
CA ARG A 158 -4.36 6.00 9.29
C ARG A 158 -3.07 5.16 9.24
N VAL A 159 -2.20 5.35 8.25
CA VAL A 159 -0.86 4.74 8.24
C VAL A 159 0.07 5.46 9.21
N LEU A 160 0.11 6.79 9.20
CA LEU A 160 1.00 7.57 10.07
C LEU A 160 0.72 7.34 11.56
N ASN A 161 -0.55 7.28 11.95
CA ASN A 161 -0.95 7.17 13.35
C ASN A 161 -0.29 6.00 14.12
N PRO A 162 -0.38 4.74 13.69
CA PRO A 162 0.28 3.63 14.38
C PRO A 162 1.81 3.71 14.33
N ILE A 163 2.40 4.24 13.25
CA ILE A 163 3.86 4.34 13.11
C ILE A 163 4.42 5.35 14.12
N VAL A 164 3.84 6.55 14.21
CA VAL A 164 4.24 7.57 15.20
C VAL A 164 3.97 7.06 16.62
N SER A 165 2.88 6.33 16.84
CA SER A 165 2.53 5.77 18.14
C SER A 165 3.52 4.71 18.66
N LEU A 166 4.40 4.16 17.80
CA LEU A 166 5.47 3.26 18.24
C LEU A 166 6.52 3.98 19.10
N GLY A 167 6.63 5.30 18.97
CA GLY A 167 7.67 6.07 19.67
C GLY A 167 9.08 5.79 19.14
N ASP A 168 9.21 5.32 17.89
CA ASP A 168 10.51 5.09 17.26
C ASP A 168 11.21 6.42 16.94
N ASP A 169 12.42 6.61 17.48
CA ASP A 169 13.17 7.86 17.35
C ASP A 169 13.54 8.17 15.90
N ALA A 170 13.92 7.17 15.11
CA ALA A 170 14.32 7.38 13.73
C ALA A 170 13.14 7.86 12.88
N VAL A 171 11.96 7.29 13.08
CA VAL A 171 10.71 7.75 12.46
C VAL A 171 10.40 9.20 12.86
N ASN A 172 10.42 9.48 14.16
CA ASN A 172 9.96 10.77 14.69
C ASN A 172 10.91 11.92 14.31
N VAL A 173 12.22 11.69 14.38
CA VAL A 173 13.23 12.65 13.94
C VAL A 173 13.08 12.92 12.45
N ASP A 174 12.94 11.87 11.63
CA ASP A 174 12.78 12.02 10.18
C ASP A 174 11.49 12.79 9.81
N LEU A 175 10.37 12.56 10.50
CA LEU A 175 9.15 13.36 10.31
C LEU A 175 9.33 14.83 10.71
N CYS A 176 10.04 15.08 11.81
CA CYS A 176 10.33 16.44 12.27
C CYS A 176 11.21 17.18 11.27
N ASP A 177 12.28 16.53 10.78
CA ASP A 177 13.22 17.08 9.81
C ASP A 177 12.55 17.39 8.47
N GLN A 178 11.57 16.58 8.07
CA GLN A 178 10.74 16.82 6.89
C GLN A 178 9.62 17.86 7.10
N GLY A 179 9.52 18.44 8.30
CA GLY A 179 8.57 19.50 8.61
C GLY A 179 7.11 19.04 8.65
N ALA A 180 6.86 17.76 8.97
CA ALA A 180 5.51 17.17 8.94
C ALA A 180 4.49 17.95 9.79
N ILE A 181 4.90 18.49 10.94
CA ILE A 181 4.04 19.28 11.83
C ILE A 181 3.58 20.59 11.17
N HIS A 182 4.40 21.20 10.32
CA HIS A 182 4.04 22.43 9.61
C HIS A 182 3.13 22.17 8.41
N GLN A 183 3.06 20.92 7.94
CA GLN A 183 2.27 20.50 6.78
C GLN A 183 0.88 19.96 7.16
N LEU A 184 0.65 19.66 8.44
CA LEU A 184 -0.63 19.21 9.01
C LEU A 184 -1.41 20.37 9.62
#